data_AF-A0A2W1ANA5-F1
#
_entry.id   AF-A0A2W1ANA5-F1
#
_cell.length_a   1.000
_cell.length_b   1.000
_cell.length_c   1.000
_cell.angle_alpha   90.00
_cell.angle_beta   90.00
_cell.angle_gamma   90.00
#
_symmetry.space_group_name_H-M   'P 1'
#
loop_
_entity.id
_entity.type
_entity.pdbx_description
1 polymer ?
#
loop_
_entity_poly.entity_id
_entity_poly.type
_entity_poly.pdbx_seq_one_letter_code
_entity_poly.pdbx_strand_id
1 'polypeptide(L)'
;MLGVGLAVASAVAFAFTNYYLRLASRDLRQGSVTAWSSITGFIVAILIAVGFRESFAGIDGWGWVSIAGIALVWFIIGRYLMIMGLRLIGLSLTGPMMGTIPIWALLLAFFFLDDQIGWTQVVGVSMSTFGLIVMSRAGR
;
A
#
# COMPACT_ATOMS: atom_id res chain seq x y z
N MET A 1 1.03 -15.05 -15.59
CA MET A 1 2.43 -15.01 -15.13
C MET A 1 3.03 -13.60 -15.14
N LEU A 2 2.84 -12.79 -16.20
CA LEU A 2 3.32 -11.39 -16.25
C LEU A 2 2.89 -10.54 -15.04
N GLY A 3 1.61 -10.63 -14.62
CA GLY A 3 1.10 -9.90 -13.45
C GLY A 3 1.79 -10.28 -12.13
N VAL A 4 2.19 -11.54 -11.96
CA VAL A 4 2.95 -11.99 -10.77
C VAL A 4 4.35 -11.35 -10.77
N GLY A 5 5.01 -11.30 -11.93
CA GLY A 5 6.31 -10.64 -12.07
C GLY A 5 6.25 -9.14 -11.75
N LEU A 6 5.21 -8.44 -12.25
CA LEU A 6 4.98 -7.03 -11.93
C LEU A 6 4.68 -6.80 -10.45
N ALA A 7 3.90 -7.68 -9.82
CA ALA A 7 3.63 -7.61 -8.39
C ALA A 7 4.91 -7.78 -7.56
N VAL A 8 5.77 -8.73 -7.90
CA VAL A 8 7.07 -8.93 -7.23
C VAL A 8 7.99 -7.72 -7.45
N ALA A 9 8.07 -7.18 -8.67
CA ALA A 9 8.84 -5.97 -8.94
C ALA A 9 8.34 -4.77 -8.10
N SER A 10 7.01 -4.62 -7.98
CA SER A 10 6.41 -3.57 -7.14
C SER A 10 6.76 -3.76 -5.66
N ALA A 11 6.83 -5.00 -5.17
CA ALA A 11 7.20 -5.29 -3.78
C ALA A 11 8.63 -4.84 -3.47
N VAL A 12 9.56 -5.01 -4.41
CA VAL A 12 10.94 -4.50 -4.28
C VAL A 12 10.94 -2.97 -4.18
N ALA A 13 10.23 -2.29 -5.09
CA ALA A 13 10.11 -0.83 -5.05
C ALA A 13 9.47 -0.33 -3.73
N PHE A 14 8.48 -1.07 -3.22
CA PHE A 14 7.82 -0.75 -1.96
C PHE A 14 8.74 -0.95 -0.75
N ALA A 15 9.61 -1.96 -0.79
CA ALA A 15 10.64 -2.16 0.25
C ALA A 15 11.62 -0.99 0.32
N PHE A 16 12.12 -0.51 -0.83
CA PHE A 16 12.96 0.70 -0.88
C PHE A 16 12.22 1.93 -0.37
N THR A 17 10.94 2.07 -0.73
CA THR A 17 10.11 3.19 -0.27
C THR A 17 10.00 3.20 1.25
N ASN A 18 9.73 2.06 1.88
CA ASN A 18 9.65 1.96 3.34
C ASN A 18 10.99 2.26 4.03
N TYR A 19 12.10 1.86 3.42
CA TYR A 19 13.44 2.22 3.91
C TYR A 19 13.66 3.74 3.89
N TYR A 20 13.44 4.40 2.75
CA TYR A 20 13.60 5.85 2.64
C TYR A 20 12.62 6.62 3.52
N LEU A 21 11.37 6.16 3.65
CA LEU A 21 10.39 6.76 4.56
C LEU A 21 10.86 6.67 6.02
N ARG A 22 11.39 5.52 6.44
CA ARG A 22 11.95 5.38 7.79
C ARG A 22 13.14 6.30 8.00
N LEU A 23 14.02 6.44 7.00
CA LEU A 23 15.16 7.36 7.06
C LEU A 23 14.69 8.82 7.19
N ALA A 24 13.79 9.28 6.32
CA ALA A 24 13.27 10.64 6.32
C ALA A 24 12.45 10.98 7.59
N SER A 25 11.73 10.01 8.15
CA SER A 25 10.87 10.20 9.33
C SER A 25 11.64 10.23 10.66
N ARG A 26 12.96 10.02 10.66
CA ARG A 26 13.81 10.21 11.84
C ARG A 26 13.98 11.69 12.15
N ASP A 27 14.23 12.49 11.11
CA ASP A 27 14.65 13.88 11.25
C ASP A 27 13.51 14.87 10.94
N LEU A 28 12.48 14.42 10.22
CA LEU A 28 11.39 15.28 9.76
C LEU A 28 10.05 14.91 10.41
N ARG A 29 9.17 15.92 10.55
CA ARG A 29 7.79 15.71 11.00
C ARG A 29 7.03 14.88 9.95
N GLN A 30 6.22 13.94 10.41
CA GLN A 30 5.49 12.98 9.57
C GLN A 30 4.59 13.65 8.54
N GLY A 31 3.94 14.76 8.91
CA GLY A 31 3.11 15.55 7.99
C GLY A 31 3.93 16.10 6.83
N SER A 32 5.12 16.63 7.09
CA SER A 32 6.04 17.14 6.07
C SER A 32 6.52 16.02 5.13
N VAL A 33 6.93 14.87 5.67
CA VAL A 33 7.34 13.71 4.86
C VAL A 33 6.20 13.26 3.96
N THR A 34 4.99 13.16 4.49
CA THR A 34 3.80 12.74 3.74
C THR A 34 3.44 13.71 2.63
N ALA A 35 3.41 15.02 2.94
CA ALA A 35 3.09 16.05 1.96
C ALA A 35 4.10 16.09 0.81
N TRP A 36 5.40 16.17 1.12
CA TRP A 36 6.45 16.26 0.11
C TRP A 36 6.54 15.02 -0.76
N SER A 37 6.51 13.83 -0.15
CA SER A 37 6.54 12.59 -0.93
C SER A 37 5.28 12.36 -1.78
N SER A 38 4.20 13.09 -1.51
CA SER A 38 2.99 13.06 -2.32
C SER A 38 3.03 14.04 -3.47
N ILE A 39 3.59 15.24 -3.25
CA ILE A 39 3.86 16.20 -4.32
C ILE A 39 4.82 15.57 -5.34
N THR A 40 5.91 14.98 -4.88
CA THR A 40 6.85 14.29 -5.76
C THR A 40 6.18 13.12 -6.49
N GLY A 41 5.39 12.31 -5.78
CA GLY A 41 4.64 11.21 -6.38
C GLY A 41 3.65 11.67 -7.46
N PHE A 42 2.95 12.78 -7.23
CA PHE A 42 2.03 13.37 -8.20
C PHE A 42 2.76 13.85 -9.46
N ILE A 43 3.90 14.54 -9.31
CA ILE A 43 4.72 15.00 -10.44
C ILE A 43 5.22 13.81 -11.27
N VAL A 44 5.70 12.75 -10.63
CA VAL A 44 6.15 11.56 -11.36
C VAL A 44 4.98 10.87 -12.05
N ALA A 45 3.84 10.74 -11.37
CA ALA A 45 2.65 10.11 -11.94
C ALA A 45 2.11 10.86 -13.17
N ILE A 46 2.08 12.20 -13.15
CA ILE A 46 1.60 12.97 -14.31
C ILE A 46 2.56 12.87 -15.50
N LEU A 47 3.88 12.86 -15.26
CA LEU A 47 4.87 12.66 -16.33
C LEU A 47 4.72 11.29 -17.00
N ILE A 48 4.50 10.25 -16.19
CA ILE A 48 4.22 8.90 -16.70
C ILE A 48 2.92 8.91 -17.50
N ALA A 49 1.82 9.44 -16.96
CA ALA A 49 0.53 9.47 -17.64
C ALA A 49 0.59 10.20 -18.99
N VAL A 50 1.28 11.34 -19.05
CA VAL A 50 1.52 12.07 -20.29
C VAL A 50 2.37 11.25 -21.28
N GLY A 51 3.41 10.57 -20.78
CA GLY A 51 4.26 9.70 -21.61
C GLY A 51 3.50 8.53 -22.24
N PHE A 52 2.54 7.96 -21.50
CA PHE A 52 1.65 6.90 -21.99
C PHE A 52 0.43 7.43 -22.77
N ARG A 53 0.27 8.75 -22.89
CA ARG A 53 -0.88 9.41 -23.54
C ARG A 53 -2.22 8.98 -22.96
N GLU A 54 -2.26 8.78 -21.65
CA GLU A 54 -3.49 8.47 -20.92
C GLU A 54 -4.50 9.61 -21.10
N SER A 55 -5.75 9.26 -21.43
CA SER A 55 -6.83 10.23 -21.59
C SER A 55 -7.54 10.45 -20.26
N PHE A 56 -7.58 11.70 -19.80
CA PHE A 56 -8.42 12.10 -18.67
C PHE A 56 -9.85 12.50 -19.10
N ALA A 57 -10.09 12.57 -20.41
CA ALA A 57 -11.43 12.84 -20.95
C ALA A 57 -12.30 11.59 -20.83
N GLY A 58 -13.52 11.75 -20.32
CA GLY A 58 -14.49 10.66 -20.16
C GLY A 58 -14.62 10.09 -18.75
N ILE A 59 -13.89 10.61 -17.75
CA ILE A 59 -14.11 10.28 -16.34
C ILE A 59 -15.40 10.96 -15.90
N ASP A 60 -16.40 10.15 -15.53
CA ASP A 60 -17.69 10.62 -15.04
C ASP A 60 -17.62 11.10 -13.57
N GLY A 61 -18.71 11.69 -13.08
CA GLY A 61 -18.77 12.20 -11.71
C GLY A 61 -18.46 11.13 -10.66
N TRP A 62 -18.93 9.89 -10.87
CA TRP A 62 -18.65 8.77 -9.97
C TRP A 62 -17.19 8.33 -10.04
N GLY A 63 -16.57 8.30 -11.21
CA GLY A 63 -15.14 8.04 -11.36
C GLY A 63 -14.28 9.02 -10.54
N TRP A 64 -14.61 10.31 -10.57
CA TRP A 64 -13.92 11.31 -9.73
C TRP A 64 -14.15 11.10 -8.23
N VAL A 65 -15.37 10.73 -7.82
CA VAL A 65 -15.67 10.40 -6.41
C VAL A 65 -14.86 9.18 -5.97
N SER A 66 -14.76 8.14 -6.78
CA SER A 66 -13.95 6.96 -6.48
C SER A 66 -12.46 7.31 -6.35
N ILE A 67 -11.91 8.12 -7.27
CA ILE A 67 -10.52 8.59 -7.19
C ILE A 67 -10.28 9.41 -5.92
N ALA A 68 -11.19 10.33 -5.59
CA ALA A 68 -11.11 11.13 -4.36
C ALA A 68 -11.21 10.25 -3.11
N GLY A 69 -12.08 9.23 -3.12
CA GLY A 69 -12.19 8.24 -2.05
C GLY A 69 -10.90 7.46 -1.84
N ILE A 70 -10.30 6.95 -2.92
CA ILE A 70 -8.98 6.29 -2.88
C ILE A 70 -7.93 7.22 -2.30
N ALA A 71 -7.86 8.46 -2.78
CA ALA A 71 -6.91 9.45 -2.30
C ALA A 71 -7.11 9.70 -0.80
N LEU A 72 -8.32 9.93 -0.31
CA LEU A 72 -8.57 10.19 1.11
C LEU A 72 -8.21 8.99 1.99
N VAL A 73 -8.69 7.79 1.64
CA VAL A 73 -8.44 6.57 2.43
C VAL A 73 -6.95 6.24 2.44
N TRP A 74 -6.30 6.25 1.28
CA TRP A 74 -4.88 5.93 1.18
C TRP A 74 -4.01 6.98 1.88
N PHE A 75 -4.35 8.26 1.75
CA PHE A 75 -3.49 9.34 2.22
C PHE A 75 -3.64 9.58 3.73
N ILE A 76 -4.88 9.64 4.22
CA ILE A 76 -5.17 9.96 5.62
C ILE A 76 -5.02 8.72 6.49
N ILE A 77 -5.56 7.58 6.05
CA ILE A 77 -5.59 6.38 6.87
C ILE A 77 -4.35 5.55 6.59
N GLY A 78 -4.13 5.13 5.34
CA GLY A 78 -3.03 4.24 4.99
C GLY A 78 -1.65 4.83 5.27
N ARG A 79 -1.33 5.93 4.59
CA ARG A 79 0.03 6.50 4.54
C ARG A 79 0.44 7.16 5.85
N TYR A 80 -0.43 7.95 6.46
CA TYR A 80 -0.13 8.60 7.73
C TYR A 80 0.06 7.57 8.86
N LEU A 81 -0.86 6.61 9.02
CA LEU A 81 -0.73 5.57 10.05
C LEU A 81 0.48 4.67 9.81
N MET A 82 0.78 4.34 8.56
CA MET A 82 1.99 3.59 8.21
C MET A 82 3.26 4.32 8.65
N ILE A 83 3.40 5.59 8.28
CA ILE A 83 4.58 6.38 8.63
C ILE A 83 4.69 6.53 10.16
N MET A 84 3.56 6.68 10.85
CA MET A 84 3.53 6.70 12.31
C MET A 84 3.97 5.36 12.91
N GLY A 85 3.47 4.23 12.42
CA GLY A 85 3.92 2.89 12.83
C GLY A 85 5.42 2.69 12.57
N LEU A 86 5.89 3.04 11.37
CA LEU A 86 7.32 3.03 11.03
C LEU A 86 8.14 3.85 12.01
N ARG A 87 7.64 5.00 12.50
CA ARG A 87 8.31 5.82 13.51
C ARG A 87 8.36 5.12 14.87
N LEU A 88 7.22 4.62 15.35
CA LEU A 88 7.01 4.11 16.71
C LEU A 88 7.63 2.74 16.96
N ILE A 89 7.41 1.77 16.06
CA ILE A 89 7.84 0.38 16.24
C ILE A 89 8.93 -0.06 15.27
N GLY A 90 9.33 0.83 14.34
CA GLY A 90 10.39 0.56 13.39
C GLY A 90 9.97 -0.30 12.20
N LEU A 91 10.84 -0.40 11.20
CA LEU A 91 10.58 -1.14 9.96
C LEU A 91 10.45 -2.66 10.18
N SER A 92 11.22 -3.21 11.13
CA SER A 92 11.25 -4.64 11.44
C SER A 92 9.93 -5.18 11.97
N LEU A 93 9.12 -4.36 12.63
CA LEU A 93 7.78 -4.75 13.13
C LEU A 93 6.65 -4.25 12.23
N THR A 94 6.75 -3.03 11.68
CA THR A 94 5.72 -2.50 10.77
C THR A 94 5.60 -3.32 9.48
N GLY A 95 6.73 -3.79 8.91
CA GLY A 95 6.74 -4.62 7.71
C GLY A 95 5.90 -5.90 7.85
N PRO A 96 6.18 -6.77 8.83
CA PRO A 96 5.36 -7.96 9.10
C PRO A 96 3.88 -7.64 9.36
N MET A 97 3.59 -6.57 10.11
CA MET A 97 2.19 -6.17 10.36
C MET A 97 1.46 -5.75 9.09
N MET A 98 2.13 -5.03 8.19
CA MET A 98 1.60 -4.72 6.86
C MET A 98 1.42 -5.96 5.98
N GLY A 99 2.11 -7.05 6.26
CA GLY A 99 1.86 -8.32 5.60
C GLY A 99 0.44 -8.88 5.80
N THR A 100 -0.35 -8.31 6.72
CA THR A 100 -1.77 -8.67 6.90
C THR A 100 -2.71 -8.05 5.85
N ILE A 101 -2.21 -7.19 4.95
CA ILE A 101 -3.00 -6.58 3.85
C ILE A 101 -3.83 -7.61 3.06
N PRO A 102 -3.33 -8.79 2.67
CA PRO A 102 -4.11 -9.77 1.92
C PRO A 102 -5.36 -10.26 2.66
N ILE A 103 -5.34 -10.30 4.00
CA ILE A 103 -6.52 -10.67 4.81
C ILE A 103 -7.61 -9.62 4.63
N TRP A 104 -7.24 -8.35 4.81
CA TRP A 104 -8.16 -7.23 4.68
C TRP A 104 -8.66 -7.08 3.25
N ALA A 105 -7.78 -7.25 2.26
CA ALA A 105 -8.15 -7.23 0.85
C ALA A 105 -9.17 -8.34 0.53
N LEU A 106 -8.96 -9.56 1.04
CA LEU A 106 -9.88 -10.67 0.83
C LEU A 106 -11.25 -10.42 1.50
N LEU A 107 -11.26 -9.91 2.74
CA LEU A 107 -12.50 -9.57 3.45
C LEU A 107 -13.28 -8.47 2.71
N LEU A 108 -12.60 -7.41 2.26
CA LEU A 108 -13.25 -6.33 1.53
C LEU A 108 -13.76 -6.81 0.16
N ALA A 109 -13.01 -7.67 -0.53
CA ALA A 109 -13.46 -8.25 -1.79
C ALA A 109 -14.73 -9.09 -1.61
N PHE A 110 -14.80 -9.89 -0.54
CA PHE A 110 -16.00 -10.65 -0.19
C PHE A 110 -17.23 -9.77 0.01
N PHE A 111 -17.08 -8.71 0.82
CA PHE A 111 -18.22 -7.91 1.28
C PHE A 111 -18.64 -6.83 0.29
N PHE A 112 -17.73 -6.34 -0.54
CA PHE A 112 -17.97 -5.14 -1.37
C PHE A 112 -17.80 -5.37 -2.88
N LEU A 113 -17.09 -6.43 -3.30
CA LEU A 113 -16.85 -6.69 -4.73
C LEU A 113 -17.65 -7.89 -5.26
N ASP A 114 -18.46 -8.55 -4.42
CA ASP A 114 -19.20 -9.78 -4.75
C ASP A 114 -18.29 -10.91 -5.29
N ASP A 115 -17.00 -10.86 -4.96
CA ASP A 115 -16.02 -11.87 -5.39
C ASP A 115 -16.26 -13.20 -4.68
N GLN A 116 -16.36 -14.28 -5.46
CA GLN A 116 -16.43 -15.63 -4.90
C GLN A 116 -15.07 -16.06 -4.39
N ILE A 117 -14.92 -16.10 -3.07
CA ILE A 117 -13.69 -16.56 -2.43
C ILE A 117 -13.61 -18.07 -2.44
N GLY A 118 -12.62 -18.60 -3.15
CA GLY A 118 -12.32 -20.02 -3.16
C GLY A 118 -11.56 -20.47 -1.92
N TRP A 119 -11.75 -21.73 -1.52
CA TRP A 119 -11.02 -22.35 -0.40
C TRP A 119 -9.49 -22.29 -0.53
N THR A 120 -8.96 -22.38 -1.74
CA THR A 120 -7.52 -22.23 -1.99
C THR A 120 -7.00 -20.85 -1.58
N GLN A 121 -7.77 -19.78 -1.80
CA GLN A 121 -7.37 -18.42 -1.42
C GLN A 121 -7.38 -18.25 0.10
N VAL A 122 -8.40 -18.80 0.77
CA VAL A 122 -8.50 -18.77 2.24
C VAL A 122 -7.31 -19.46 2.88
N VAL A 123 -6.95 -20.66 2.40
CA VAL A 123 -5.78 -21.40 2.88
C VAL A 123 -4.49 -20.62 2.62
N GLY A 124 -4.31 -20.07 1.42
CA GLY A 124 -3.11 -19.28 1.07
C GLY A 124 -2.94 -18.04 1.95
N VAL A 125 -4.01 -17.28 2.17
CA VAL A 125 -4.00 -16.10 3.05
C VAL A 125 -3.73 -16.50 4.50
N SER A 126 -4.32 -17.60 4.98
CA SER A 126 -4.09 -18.11 6.33
C SER A 126 -2.64 -18.52 6.55
N MET A 127 -2.03 -19.25 5.60
CA MET A 127 -0.63 -19.65 5.66
C MET A 127 0.31 -18.45 5.62
N SER A 128 0.03 -17.47 4.75
CA SER A 128 0.81 -16.24 4.64
C SER A 128 0.78 -15.45 5.96
N THR A 129 -0.40 -15.34 6.57
CA THR A 129 -0.60 -14.67 7.86
C THR A 129 0.13 -15.39 8.99
N PHE A 130 0.02 -16.72 9.04
CA PHE A 130 0.72 -17.51 10.04
C PHE A 130 2.23 -17.31 9.98
N GLY A 131 2.81 -17.31 8.76
CA GLY A 131 4.23 -17.01 8.57
C GLY A 131 4.64 -15.64 9.12
N LEU A 132 3.80 -14.62 8.92
CA LEU A 132 4.06 -13.27 9.45
C LEU A 132 4.02 -13.22 10.98
N ILE A 133 3.08 -13.93 11.61
CA ILE A 133 2.99 -14.02 13.07
C ILE A 133 4.27 -14.65 13.63
N VAL A 134 4.72 -15.77 13.05
CA VAL A 134 5.97 -16.43 13.45
C VAL A 134 7.16 -15.47 13.31
N MET A 135 7.28 -14.78 12.18
CA MET A 135 8.35 -13.82 11.92
C MET A 135 8.34 -12.64 12.91
N SER A 136 7.17 -12.14 13.29
CA SER A 136 7.03 -11.04 14.25
C SER A 136 7.51 -11.39 15.67
N ARG A 137 7.54 -12.69 16.02
CA ARG A 137 8.03 -13.18 17.32
C ARG A 137 9.54 -13.36 17.36
N ALA A 138 10.18 -13.62 16.22
CA ALA A 138 11.63 -13.81 16.12
C ALA A 138 12.43 -12.49 16.26
N GLY A 139 11.78 -11.34 16.10
CA GLY A 139 12.39 -10.01 16.23
C GLY A 139 12.27 -9.36 17.61
N ARG A 140 11.84 -10.10 18.64
CA ARG A 140 11.89 -9.70 20.06
C ARG A 140 13.03 -10.43 20.75
#